data_AF-A0A927VRH9-F1
#
_entry.id   AF-A0A927VRH9-F1
#
_cell.length_a   1.000
_cell.length_b   1.000
_cell.length_c   1.000
_cell.angle_alpha   90.00
_cell.angle_beta   90.00
_cell.angle_gamma   90.00
#
_symmetry.space_group_name_H-M   'P 1'
#
loop_
_entity.id
_entity.type
_entity.pdbx_description
1 polymer ?
#
loop_
_entity_poly.entity_id
_entity_poly.type
_entity_poly.pdbx_seq_one_letter_code
_entity_poly.pdbx_strand_id
1 'polypeptide(L)'
;MKEHPELKAILIKERQEAERIKEKALRANDTPGVKGRAVSSTGALGIGPGLHARPDQQGTHRTAFERNKKKIYATQDVCGICGKPVDKKLKYPHPMSPCIDHIIPIAKGGHPSAIENLQLAHWTCNRQKSDKMSIDIETSNKGDIISNRILPHSTDWSAYKAKE
;
A
#
# COMPACT_ATOMS: atom_id res chain seq x y z
N MET A 1 -21.98 -32.71 -29.17
CA MET A 1 -20.78 -32.12 -28.52
C MET A 1 -20.06 -33.25 -27.81
N LYS A 2 -18.89 -33.67 -28.30
CA LYS A 2 -18.12 -34.75 -27.66
C LYS A 2 -17.44 -34.15 -26.43
N GLU A 3 -17.91 -34.52 -25.23
CA GLU A 3 -17.16 -34.17 -24.02
C GLU A 3 -15.78 -34.80 -24.13
N HIS A 4 -14.71 -33.99 -24.09
CA HIS A 4 -13.34 -34.48 -24.09
C HIS A 4 -12.92 -34.76 -22.64
N PRO A 5 -12.96 -36.02 -22.17
CA PRO A 5 -12.68 -36.38 -20.78
C PRO A 5 -11.25 -36.01 -20.36
N GLU A 6 -10.32 -35.93 -21.33
CA GLU A 6 -8.93 -35.56 -21.08
C GLU A 6 -8.77 -34.10 -20.64
N LEU A 7 -9.57 -33.18 -21.18
CA LEU A 7 -9.55 -31.77 -20.76
C LEU A 7 -10.10 -31.59 -19.33
N LYS A 8 -11.13 -32.37 -18.96
CA LYS A 8 -11.63 -32.40 -17.58
C LYS A 8 -10.56 -32.95 -16.62
N ALA A 9 -9.81 -33.97 -17.03
CA ALA A 9 -8.73 -34.53 -16.22
C ALA A 9 -7.55 -33.56 -16.03
N ILE A 10 -7.20 -32.76 -17.06
CA ILE A 10 -6.16 -31.72 -16.95
C ILE A 10 -6.58 -30.64 -15.95
N LEU A 11 -7.80 -30.12 -16.07
CA LEU A 11 -8.32 -29.09 -15.15
C LEU A 11 -8.39 -29.58 -13.69
N ILE A 12 -8.72 -30.86 -13.48
CA ILE A 12 -8.72 -31.46 -12.14
C ILE A 12 -7.29 -31.57 -11.58
N LYS A 13 -6.33 -31.97 -12.40
CA LYS A 13 -4.91 -32.04 -11.99
C LYS A 13 -4.35 -30.66 -11.65
N GLU A 14 -4.62 -29.66 -12.47
CA GLU A 14 -4.22 -28.27 -12.22
C GLU A 14 -4.83 -27.72 -10.93
N ARG A 15 -6.11 -28.04 -10.67
CA ARG A 15 -6.79 -27.67 -9.42
C ARG A 15 -6.15 -28.34 -8.19
N GLN A 16 -5.83 -29.63 -8.29
CA GLN A 16 -5.17 -30.37 -7.19
C GLN A 16 -3.74 -29.89 -6.93
N GLU A 17 -3.02 -29.49 -7.98
CA GLU A 17 -1.68 -28.92 -7.85
C GLU A 17 -1.72 -27.52 -7.21
N ALA A 18 -2.69 -26.68 -7.58
CA ALA A 18 -2.92 -25.39 -6.95
C ALA A 18 -3.28 -25.53 -5.46
N GLU A 19 -4.09 -26.51 -5.08
CA GLU A 19 -4.42 -26.80 -3.68
C GLU A 19 -3.19 -27.29 -2.89
N ARG A 20 -2.32 -28.13 -3.47
CA ARG A 20 -1.04 -28.52 -2.86
C ARG A 20 -0.09 -27.35 -2.63
N ILE A 21 0.03 -26.45 -3.61
CA ILE A 21 0.87 -25.25 -3.49
C ILE A 21 0.35 -24.34 -2.37
N LYS A 22 -0.97 -24.19 -2.28
CA LYS A 22 -1.64 -23.41 -1.22
C LYS A 22 -1.39 -24.00 0.18
N GLU A 23 -1.47 -25.33 0.32
CA GLU A 23 -1.22 -26.01 1.61
C GLU A 23 0.26 -25.91 2.04
N LYS A 24 1.20 -26.03 1.10
CA LYS A 24 2.63 -25.85 1.35
C LYS A 24 2.98 -24.44 1.82
N ALA A 25 2.30 -23.41 1.27
CA ALA A 25 2.47 -22.02 1.68
C ALA A 25 1.94 -21.77 3.11
N LEU A 26 0.86 -22.45 3.53
CA LEU A 26 0.31 -22.32 4.88
C LEU A 26 1.28 -22.89 5.94
N ARG A 27 1.87 -24.07 5.66
CA ARG A 27 2.84 -24.72 6.57
C ARG A 27 4.17 -23.97 6.72
N ALA A 28 4.53 -23.11 5.77
CA ALA A 28 5.74 -22.27 5.89
C ALA A 28 5.61 -21.17 6.97
N ASN A 29 4.37 -20.82 7.37
CA ASN A 29 4.10 -19.83 8.41
C ASN A 29 4.07 -20.43 9.83
N ASP A 30 4.11 -21.76 9.97
CA ASP A 30 4.11 -22.49 11.24
C ASP A 30 5.52 -22.99 11.65
N THR A 31 6.55 -22.15 11.48
CA THR A 31 7.87 -22.47 12.05
C THR A 31 7.89 -22.13 13.55
N PRO A 32 8.17 -23.09 14.45
CA PRO A 32 8.21 -22.83 15.88
C PRO A 32 9.35 -21.85 16.19
N GLY A 33 8.98 -20.76 16.87
CA GLY A 33 9.83 -19.62 17.17
C GLY A 33 11.15 -19.99 17.82
N VAL A 34 12.23 -19.45 17.25
CA VAL A 34 13.54 -19.39 17.89
C VAL A 34 13.41 -18.52 19.14
N LYS A 35 13.65 -19.14 20.30
CA LYS A 35 13.58 -18.52 21.63
C LYS A 35 14.51 -17.29 21.70
N GLY A 36 13.93 -16.09 21.62
CA GLY A 36 14.62 -14.84 21.94
C GLY A 36 14.97 -14.80 23.43
N ARG A 37 16.22 -14.46 23.73
CA ARG A 37 16.70 -14.19 25.11
C ARG A 37 15.88 -13.07 25.74
N ALA A 38 15.35 -13.33 26.93
CA ALA A 38 14.77 -12.32 27.79
C ALA A 38 15.84 -11.29 28.15
N VAL A 39 15.60 -10.02 27.79
CA VAL A 39 16.21 -8.88 28.46
C VAL A 39 15.16 -8.25 29.34
N SER A 40 15.54 -8.12 30.61
CA SER A 40 14.73 -7.76 31.76
C SER A 40 14.07 -6.38 31.63
N SER A 41 12.80 -6.36 31.95
CA SER A 41 12.02 -5.17 32.29
C SER A 41 12.52 -4.53 33.58
N THR A 42 12.87 -3.26 33.53
CA THR A 42 12.77 -2.35 34.67
C THR A 42 11.85 -1.21 34.27
N GLY A 43 10.84 -0.98 35.11
CA GLY A 43 9.71 -0.11 34.81
C GLY A 43 10.04 1.37 34.89
N ALA A 44 9.11 2.17 34.35
CA ALA A 44 8.29 3.11 35.11
C ALA A 44 7.99 4.39 34.31
N LEU A 45 6.75 4.85 34.51
CA LEU A 45 6.20 6.19 34.30
C LEU A 45 5.72 6.53 32.87
N GLY A 46 4.43 6.86 32.82
CA GLY A 46 3.67 7.12 31.60
C GLY A 46 4.03 8.42 30.90
N ILE A 47 3.89 8.38 29.58
CA ILE A 47 3.84 9.52 28.67
C ILE A 47 2.80 9.12 27.59
N GLY A 48 1.92 10.05 27.18
CA GLY A 48 0.69 9.81 26.38
C GLY A 48 0.87 9.17 24.99
N PRO A 49 -0.20 9.09 24.17
CA PRO A 49 -0.18 8.35 22.91
C PRO A 49 0.63 9.11 21.85
N GLY A 50 1.95 8.95 21.87
CA GLY A 50 2.88 9.58 20.94
C GLY A 50 4.16 8.77 20.85
N LEU A 51 4.52 8.40 19.62
CA LEU A 51 5.76 7.70 19.21
C LEU A 51 5.80 6.19 19.43
N HIS A 52 4.91 5.46 18.75
CA HIS A 52 5.39 4.24 18.09
C HIS A 52 6.16 4.69 16.85
N ALA A 53 7.50 4.71 16.93
CA ALA A 53 8.34 5.01 15.78
C ALA A 53 7.92 4.09 14.62
N ARG A 54 7.60 4.66 13.46
CA ARG A 54 7.09 3.83 12.36
C ARG A 54 8.17 2.81 11.95
N PRO A 55 7.79 1.57 11.58
CA PRO A 55 8.77 0.51 11.26
C PRO A 55 9.77 0.89 10.14
N ASP A 56 9.43 1.83 9.27
CA ASP A 56 10.30 2.38 8.21
C ASP A 56 11.41 3.31 8.74
N GLN A 57 11.29 3.83 9.97
CA GLN A 57 12.24 4.81 10.51
C GLN A 57 13.43 4.18 11.25
N GLN A 58 13.42 2.86 11.51
CA GLN A 58 14.45 2.21 12.33
C GLN A 58 15.39 1.28 11.54
N GLY A 59 16.69 1.50 11.75
CA GLY A 59 17.80 0.54 11.57
C GLY A 59 17.90 -0.19 10.23
N THR A 60 17.58 -1.48 10.25
CA THR A 60 17.87 -2.46 9.17
C THR A 60 17.08 -2.18 7.89
N HIS A 61 15.83 -1.75 8.03
CA HIS A 61 14.93 -1.48 6.91
C HIS A 61 15.28 -0.19 6.16
N ARG A 62 15.91 0.78 6.85
CA ARG A 62 16.34 2.05 6.27
C ARG A 62 17.43 1.86 5.22
N THR A 63 18.45 1.06 5.50
CA THR A 63 19.55 0.84 4.54
C THR A 63 19.05 0.12 3.28
N ALA A 64 18.17 -0.87 3.45
CA ALA A 64 17.53 -1.55 2.32
C ALA A 64 16.65 -0.60 1.50
N PHE A 65 15.87 0.25 2.18
CA PHE A 65 15.05 1.28 1.55
C PHE A 65 15.88 2.29 0.77
N GLU A 66 16.97 2.82 1.33
CA GLU A 66 17.84 3.79 0.65
C GLU A 66 18.50 3.19 -0.61
N ARG A 67 18.90 1.91 -0.55
CA ARG A 67 19.40 1.17 -1.73
C ARG A 67 18.33 1.03 -2.80
N ASN A 68 17.11 0.65 -2.42
CA ASN A 68 16.01 0.45 -3.35
C ASN A 68 15.49 1.78 -3.92
N LYS A 69 15.48 2.85 -3.13
CA LYS A 69 15.17 4.22 -3.56
C LYS A 69 16.10 4.68 -4.69
N LYS A 70 17.41 4.45 -4.54
CA LYS A 70 18.38 4.77 -5.60
C LYS A 70 18.12 3.96 -6.87
N LYS A 71 17.77 2.68 -6.75
CA LYS A 71 17.41 1.83 -7.89
C LYS A 71 16.16 2.35 -8.61
N ILE A 72 15.08 2.63 -7.87
CA ILE A 72 13.81 3.13 -8.46
C ILE A 72 14.02 4.45 -9.19
N TYR A 73 14.79 5.38 -8.60
CA TYR A 73 15.12 6.64 -9.27
C TYR A 73 16.02 6.46 -10.50
N ALA A 74 16.72 5.34 -10.66
CA ALA A 74 17.47 5.04 -11.87
C ALA A 74 16.61 4.32 -12.93
N THR A 75 15.67 3.47 -12.51
CA THR A 75 14.94 2.57 -13.42
C THR A 75 13.58 3.11 -13.87
N GLN A 76 12.89 3.92 -13.04
CA GLN A 76 11.53 4.38 -13.30
C GLN A 76 11.52 5.90 -13.53
N ASP A 77 10.72 6.35 -14.49
CA ASP A 77 10.46 7.78 -14.79
C ASP A 77 8.98 8.14 -14.73
N VAL A 78 8.10 7.15 -14.56
CA VAL A 78 6.65 7.31 -14.58
C VAL A 78 6.08 7.15 -13.17
N CYS A 79 5.11 7.98 -12.82
CA CYS A 79 4.39 7.90 -11.55
C CYS A 79 3.44 6.68 -11.56
N GLY A 80 3.59 5.78 -10.60
CA GLY A 80 2.73 4.60 -10.46
C GLY A 80 1.30 4.88 -9.99
N ILE A 81 1.00 6.11 -9.57
CA ILE A 81 -0.36 6.52 -9.13
C ILE A 81 -1.14 7.17 -10.28
N CYS A 82 -0.52 8.12 -10.99
CA CYS A 82 -1.22 8.91 -12.02
C CYS A 82 -0.79 8.60 -13.46
N GLY A 83 0.21 7.74 -13.65
CA GLY A 83 0.71 7.34 -14.97
C GLY A 83 1.48 8.43 -15.74
N LYS A 84 1.68 9.61 -15.15
CA LYS A 84 2.40 10.73 -15.79
C LYS A 84 3.91 10.69 -15.50
N PRO A 85 4.77 11.21 -16.38
CA PRO A 85 6.20 11.30 -16.12
C PRO A 85 6.51 12.19 -14.90
N VAL A 86 7.60 11.88 -14.21
CA VAL A 86 8.05 12.58 -12.99
C VAL A 86 9.36 13.31 -13.27
N ASP A 87 9.35 14.63 -13.09
CA ASP A 87 10.56 15.44 -13.20
C ASP A 87 11.44 15.31 -11.96
N LYS A 88 12.50 14.49 -12.07
CA LYS A 88 13.46 14.23 -10.99
C LYS A 88 14.28 15.45 -10.55
N LYS A 89 14.26 16.54 -11.33
CA LYS A 89 14.94 17.81 -11.03
C LYS A 89 14.24 18.63 -9.95
N LEU A 90 12.95 18.40 -9.75
CA LEU A 90 12.14 19.14 -8.78
C LEU A 90 12.50 18.69 -7.36
N LYS A 91 12.94 19.62 -6.53
CA LYS A 91 13.21 19.34 -5.11
C LYS A 91 11.93 19.45 -4.28
N TYR A 92 11.88 18.68 -3.19
CA TYR A 92 10.88 18.90 -2.14
C TYR A 92 10.98 20.35 -1.63
N PRO A 93 9.87 21.08 -1.40
CA PRO A 93 8.47 20.64 -1.24
C PRO A 93 7.56 20.84 -2.47
N HIS A 94 8.11 20.84 -3.69
CA HIS A 94 7.28 21.07 -4.88
C HIS A 94 6.19 19.98 -5.06
N PRO A 95 4.95 20.32 -5.46
CA PRO A 95 3.84 19.36 -5.58
C PRO A 95 4.13 18.18 -6.53
N MET A 96 4.89 18.43 -7.58
CA MET A 96 5.31 17.43 -8.57
C MET A 96 6.70 16.84 -8.31
N SER A 97 7.29 17.08 -7.12
CA SER A 97 8.57 16.47 -6.77
C SER A 97 8.48 14.94 -6.69
N PRO A 98 9.55 14.21 -7.02
CA PRO A 98 9.59 12.76 -6.94
C PRO A 98 9.61 12.28 -5.49
N CYS A 99 8.73 11.35 -5.15
CA CYS A 99 8.73 10.64 -3.87
C CYS A 99 8.64 9.12 -4.11
N ILE A 100 8.98 8.34 -3.09
CA ILE A 100 8.78 6.90 -3.11
C ILE A 100 7.51 6.60 -2.33
N ASP A 101 6.54 5.97 -2.99
CA ASP A 101 5.29 5.51 -2.40
C ASP A 101 5.35 4.01 -2.11
N HIS A 102 4.67 3.60 -1.03
CA HIS A 102 4.46 2.19 -0.73
C HIS A 102 3.12 1.77 -1.32
N ILE A 103 3.11 0.82 -2.26
CA ILE A 103 1.89 0.34 -2.92
C ILE A 103 0.86 -0.06 -1.86
N ILE A 104 1.28 -0.93 -0.93
CA ILE A 104 0.56 -1.29 0.29
C ILE A 104 1.10 -0.42 1.43
N PRO A 105 0.26 0.44 2.04
CA PRO A 105 0.65 1.24 3.19
C PRO A 105 1.15 0.36 4.34
N ILE A 106 2.16 0.83 5.06
CA ILE A 106 2.74 0.11 6.21
C ILE A 106 1.68 -0.12 7.30
N ALA A 107 0.76 0.83 7.49
CA ALA A 107 -0.34 0.71 8.43
C ALA A 107 -1.26 -0.49 8.13
N LYS A 108 -1.28 -0.97 6.88
CA LYS A 108 -2.05 -2.13 6.42
C LYS A 108 -1.20 -3.42 6.32
N GLY A 109 0.00 -3.42 6.89
CA GLY A 109 0.90 -4.59 6.89
C GLY A 109 1.84 -4.67 5.68
N GLY A 110 2.02 -3.60 4.92
CA GLY A 110 2.99 -3.55 3.83
C GLY A 110 4.43 -3.64 4.32
N HIS A 111 5.28 -4.42 3.61
CA HIS A 111 6.69 -4.52 3.95
C HIS A 111 7.43 -3.19 3.65
N PRO A 112 8.19 -2.61 4.59
CA PRO A 112 8.76 -1.26 4.46
C PRO A 112 9.96 -1.16 3.52
N SER A 113 10.56 -2.29 3.11
CA SER A 113 11.79 -2.29 2.30
C SER A 113 11.71 -3.12 1.02
N ALA A 114 10.58 -3.77 0.74
CA ALA A 114 10.48 -4.67 -0.39
C ALA A 114 10.40 -3.86 -1.69
N ILE A 115 11.22 -4.17 -2.68
CA ILE A 115 11.25 -3.44 -3.96
C ILE A 115 9.89 -3.52 -4.68
N GLU A 116 9.21 -4.65 -4.56
CA GLU A 116 7.87 -4.90 -5.11
C GLU A 116 6.79 -4.00 -4.48
N ASN A 117 7.00 -3.54 -3.25
CA ASN A 117 6.07 -2.66 -2.56
C ASN A 117 6.42 -1.18 -2.75
N LEU A 118 7.50 -0.84 -3.45
CA LEU A 118 7.97 0.53 -3.62
C LEU A 118 7.79 0.97 -5.08
N GLN A 119 7.23 2.16 -5.27
CA GLN A 119 7.03 2.74 -6.60
C GLN A 119 7.40 4.23 -6.63
N LEU A 120 7.78 4.71 -7.82
CA LEU A 120 7.96 6.14 -8.05
C LEU A 120 6.59 6.84 -8.08
N ALA A 121 6.45 7.95 -7.34
CA ALA A 121 5.25 8.77 -7.36
C ALA A 121 5.58 10.27 -7.32
N HIS A 122 4.62 11.11 -7.69
CA HIS A 122 4.67 12.54 -7.34
C HIS A 122 4.31 12.74 -5.88
N TRP A 123 4.87 13.77 -5.25
CA TRP A 123 4.58 14.12 -3.86
C TRP A 123 3.09 14.34 -3.58
N THR A 124 2.40 15.07 -4.46
CA THR A 124 0.95 15.31 -4.32
C THR A 124 0.15 14.03 -4.47
N CYS A 125 0.50 13.16 -5.43
CA CYS A 125 -0.18 11.88 -5.63
C CYS A 125 -0.05 10.98 -4.41
N ASN A 126 1.15 10.88 -3.84
CA ASN A 126 1.37 10.13 -2.60
C ASN A 126 0.55 10.71 -1.42
N ARG A 127 0.52 12.05 -1.29
CA ARG A 127 -0.28 12.72 -0.26
C ARG A 127 -1.78 12.44 -0.41
N GLN A 128 -2.30 12.44 -1.64
CA GLN A 128 -3.70 12.12 -1.93
C GLN A 128 -4.05 10.65 -1.68
N LYS A 129 -3.13 9.72 -2.01
CA LYS A 129 -3.30 8.29 -1.77
C LYS A 129 -3.41 7.97 -0.28
N SER A 130 -2.51 8.51 0.55
CA SER A 130 -2.50 8.24 2.00
C SER A 130 -2.54 6.72 2.28
N ASP A 131 -3.25 6.30 3.33
CA ASP A 131 -3.42 4.88 3.71
C ASP A 131 -4.52 4.15 2.91
N LYS A 132 -5.04 4.76 1.83
CA LYS A 132 -6.09 4.15 1.01
C LYS A 132 -5.46 3.13 0.06
N MET A 133 -6.05 1.94 -0.03
CA MET A 133 -5.71 0.99 -1.08
C MET A 133 -6.38 1.45 -2.38
N SER A 134 -5.81 1.12 -3.53
CA SER A 134 -6.42 1.42 -4.84
C SER A 134 -7.86 0.88 -4.95
N ILE A 135 -8.13 -0.29 -4.37
CA ILE A 135 -9.46 -0.91 -4.26
C ILE A 135 -10.44 -0.01 -3.47
N ASP A 136 -9.95 0.67 -2.43
CA ASP A 136 -10.78 1.56 -1.60
C ASP A 136 -11.15 2.82 -2.38
N ILE A 137 -10.29 3.32 -3.28
CA ILE A 137 -10.56 4.52 -4.10
C ILE A 137 -11.69 4.24 -5.10
N GLU A 138 -11.67 3.08 -5.76
CA GLU A 138 -12.76 2.69 -6.66
C GLU A 138 -14.09 2.48 -5.92
N THR A 139 -14.03 1.97 -4.69
CA THR A 139 -15.20 1.77 -3.84
C THR A 139 -15.72 3.11 -3.29
N SER A 140 -14.83 4.05 -2.96
CA SER A 140 -15.20 5.41 -2.51
C SER A 140 -15.88 6.24 -3.59
N ASN A 141 -15.55 5.98 -4.87
CA ASN A 141 -16.21 6.61 -6.01
C ASN A 141 -17.54 5.93 -6.38
N LYS A 142 -17.84 4.75 -5.82
CA LYS A 142 -19.10 4.02 -6.00
C LYS A 142 -19.99 4.20 -4.77
N GLY A 143 -20.59 5.38 -4.63
CA GLY A 143 -21.80 5.59 -3.83
C GLY A 143 -21.60 5.86 -2.33
N ASP A 144 -21.70 7.14 -1.96
CA ASP A 144 -22.52 7.64 -0.86
C ASP A 144 -22.40 6.97 0.52
N ILE A 145 -21.18 6.84 1.04
CA ILE A 145 -21.01 6.82 2.50
C ILE A 145 -21.11 8.28 2.97
N ILE A 146 -22.27 8.67 3.51
CA ILE A 146 -22.46 9.97 4.16
C ILE A 146 -21.45 10.05 5.32
N SER A 147 -20.43 10.88 5.13
CA SER A 147 -19.42 11.17 6.15
C SER A 147 -19.39 12.66 6.41
N ASN A 148 -18.81 13.10 7.53
CA ASN A 148 -18.68 14.53 7.82
C ASN A 148 -17.86 15.32 6.76
N ARG A 149 -17.22 14.63 5.81
CA ARG A 149 -16.52 15.22 4.66
C ARG A 149 -17.31 15.19 3.36
N ILE A 150 -18.36 14.37 3.30
CA ILE A 150 -19.24 14.15 2.15
C ILE A 150 -20.66 14.25 2.69
N LEU A 151 -21.00 15.45 3.18
CA LEU A 151 -22.35 15.74 3.65
C LEU A 151 -23.12 16.29 2.45
N PRO A 152 -24.32 15.76 2.15
CA PRO A 152 -25.13 16.31 1.08
C PRO A 152 -25.40 17.79 1.36
N HIS A 153 -25.11 18.62 0.37
CA HIS A 153 -25.44 20.04 0.46
C HIS A 153 -26.96 20.19 0.52
N SER A 154 -27.46 21.02 1.44
CA SER A 154 -28.89 21.33 1.53
C SER A 154 -29.43 22.03 0.29
N THR A 155 -28.55 22.70 -0.45
CA THR A 155 -28.88 23.51 -1.61
C THR A 155 -27.80 23.33 -2.67
N ASP A 156 -28.21 23.12 -3.91
CA ASP A 156 -27.32 23.16 -5.06
C ASP A 156 -27.01 24.62 -5.43
N TRP A 157 -25.86 25.10 -5.00
CA TRP A 157 -25.41 26.47 -5.26
C TRP A 157 -25.09 26.72 -6.73
N SER A 158 -24.84 25.67 -7.54
CA SER A 158 -24.61 25.82 -8.97
C SER A 158 -25.88 26.20 -9.73
N ALA A 159 -27.05 25.83 -9.19
CA ALA A 159 -28.37 26.16 -9.72
C ALA A 159 -29.01 27.39 -9.06
N TYR A 160 -28.36 27.99 -8.07
CA TYR A 160 -28.93 29.13 -7.34
C TYR A 160 -28.99 30.39 -8.22
N LYS A 161 -30.19 30.94 -8.39
CA LYS A 161 -30.40 32.30 -8.91
C LYS A 161 -31.11 33.11 -7.84
N ALA A 162 -30.54 34.27 -7.49
CA ALA A 162 -31.21 35.23 -6.63
C ALA A 162 -32.50 35.70 -7.33
N LYS A 163 -33.61 35.76 -6.58
CA LYS A 163 -34.80 36.49 -7.04
C LYS A 163 -34.49 37.98 -6.93
N GLU A 164 -34.65 38.68 -8.05
CA GLU A 164 -34.69 40.15 -8.11
C GLU A 164 -35.88 40.71 -7.32
#